data_AF-A0A2I8DIB5-F1
#
_entry.id   AF-A0A2I8DIB5-F1
#
_cell.length_a   1.000
_cell.length_b   1.000
_cell.length_c   1.000
_cell.angle_alpha   90.00
_cell.angle_beta   90.00
_cell.angle_gamma   90.00
#
_symmetry.space_group_name_H-M   'P 1'
#
loop_
_entity.id
_entity.type
_entity.pdbx_description
1 polymer ?
#
loop_
_entity_poly.entity_id
_entity_poly.type
_entity_poly.pdbx_seq_one_letter_code
_entity_poly.pdbx_strand_id
1 'polypeptide(L)'
;MTAGLSAVVVGADRLGNIPDLLKGHNISITHHISGRDPSHQKKTLQLPSGTQLVILLTDFLGHNVMKTFRNAAQRGGIRVVACRRSVCSMQQALQQCGLCPRAGSGTVH
;
A
#
# COMPACT_ATOMS: atom_id res chain seq x y z
N MET A 1 -18.84 -12.87 -4.22
CA MET A 1 -18.08 -11.93 -3.38
C MET A 1 -16.63 -11.97 -3.86
N THR A 2 -16.17 -10.95 -4.58
CA THR A 2 -14.79 -10.91 -5.08
C THR A 2 -13.84 -10.72 -3.90
N ALA A 3 -13.09 -11.76 -3.55
CA ALA A 3 -12.04 -11.71 -2.53
C ALA A 3 -10.90 -10.83 -3.04
N GLY A 4 -11.03 -9.51 -2.85
CA GLY A 4 -9.96 -8.55 -3.11
C GLY A 4 -9.06 -8.38 -1.91
N LEU A 5 -7.78 -8.10 -2.14
CA LEU A 5 -6.87 -7.78 -1.05
C LEU A 5 -7.17 -6.39 -0.51
N SER A 6 -7.21 -6.26 0.80
CA SER A 6 -7.34 -4.97 1.48
C SER A 6 -5.97 -4.33 1.62
N ALA A 7 -5.78 -3.21 0.95
CA ALA A 7 -4.56 -2.42 1.04
C ALA A 7 -4.81 -1.08 1.74
N VAL A 8 -3.80 -0.63 2.48
CA VAL A 8 -3.79 0.68 3.13
C VAL A 8 -2.68 1.51 2.51
N VAL A 9 -3.02 2.70 2.03
CA VAL A 9 -2.07 3.64 1.43
C VAL A 9 -1.69 4.70 2.47
N VAL A 10 -0.40 4.85 2.70
CA VAL A 10 0.17 5.79 3.67
C VAL A 10 1.05 6.79 2.93
N GLY A 11 0.75 8.08 3.11
CA GLY A 11 1.34 9.18 2.37
C GLY A 11 0.53 9.59 1.14
N ALA A 12 1.10 10.50 0.35
CA ALA A 12 0.49 11.25 -0.74
C ALA A 12 -0.75 12.05 -0.39
N ASP A 13 -0.74 13.31 -0.80
CA ASP A 13 -1.92 14.18 -0.78
C ASP A 13 -2.95 13.74 -1.84
N ARG A 14 -2.46 13.24 -2.98
CA ARG A 14 -3.29 12.79 -4.11
C ARG A 14 -2.89 11.40 -4.59
N LEU A 15 -3.85 10.49 -4.63
CA LEU A 15 -3.63 9.13 -5.15
C LEU A 15 -3.66 9.05 -6.68
N GLY A 16 -4.35 9.94 -7.40
CA GLY A 16 -4.40 9.92 -8.86
C GLY A 16 -4.85 8.56 -9.42
N ASN A 17 -4.06 7.97 -10.33
CA ASN A 17 -4.33 6.67 -10.98
C ASN A 17 -3.94 5.45 -10.13
N ILE A 18 -3.37 5.64 -8.94
CA ILE A 18 -3.01 4.55 -8.02
C ILE A 18 -4.22 3.64 -7.74
N PRO A 19 -5.36 4.14 -7.20
CA PRO A 19 -6.55 3.34 -6.90
C PRO A 19 -7.08 2.55 -8.10
N ASP A 20 -7.02 3.14 -9.29
CA ASP A 20 -7.45 2.50 -10.53
C ASP A 20 -6.56 1.30 -10.88
N LEU A 21 -5.24 1.47 -10.74
CA LEU A 21 -4.30 0.36 -10.88
C LEU A 21 -4.48 -0.73 -9.83
N LEU A 22 -4.65 -0.37 -8.56
CA LEU A 22 -4.93 -1.39 -7.53
C LEU A 22 -6.20 -2.16 -7.84
N LYS A 23 -7.26 -1.50 -8.33
CA LYS A 23 -8.49 -2.16 -8.77
C LYS A 23 -8.22 -3.18 -9.88
N GLY A 24 -7.36 -2.85 -10.86
CA GLY A 24 -6.91 -3.78 -11.89
C GLY A 24 -6.17 -5.02 -11.35
N HIS A 25 -5.55 -4.90 -10.18
CA HIS A 25 -4.90 -5.99 -9.45
C HIS A 25 -5.81 -6.69 -8.44
N ASN A 26 -7.12 -6.39 -8.44
CA ASN A 26 -8.07 -6.94 -7.47
C ASN A 26 -7.70 -6.56 -6.02
N ILE A 27 -7.05 -5.40 -5.85
CA ILE A 27 -6.68 -4.82 -4.56
C ILE A 27 -7.59 -3.61 -4.32
N SER A 28 -8.20 -3.55 -3.14
CA SER A 28 -9.06 -2.46 -2.73
C SER A 28 -8.35 -1.63 -1.67
N ILE A 29 -8.39 -0.30 -1.83
CA ILE A 29 -7.85 0.60 -0.82
C ILE A 29 -8.90 0.76 0.28
N THR A 30 -8.63 0.16 1.44
CA THR A 30 -9.49 0.24 2.62
C THR A 30 -9.31 1.57 3.34
N HIS A 31 -8.08 2.08 3.37
CA HIS A 31 -7.76 3.30 4.11
C HIS A 31 -6.64 4.09 3.44
N HIS A 32 -6.78 5.42 3.44
CA HIS A 32 -5.76 6.36 3.00
C HIS A 32 -5.37 7.25 4.16
N ILE A 33 -4.07 7.32 4.45
CA ILE A 33 -3.53 8.07 5.57
C ILE A 33 -2.56 9.11 5.03
N SER A 34 -2.91 10.39 5.12
CA SER A 34 -1.96 11.45 4.77
C SER A 34 -0.90 11.58 5.87
N GLY A 35 0.37 11.42 5.51
CA GLY A 35 1.51 11.45 6.44
C GLY A 35 1.76 12.79 7.13
N ARG A 36 1.02 13.83 6.71
CA ARG A 36 1.22 15.23 7.10
C ARG A 36 0.78 15.54 8.54
N ASP A 37 -0.07 14.71 9.15
CA ASP A 37 -0.65 15.02 10.46
C ASP A 37 -0.17 14.05 11.58
N PRO A 38 0.60 14.53 12.57
CA PRO A 38 1.16 13.70 13.64
C PRO A 38 0.08 13.16 14.60
N SER A 39 -1.08 13.79 14.69
CA SER A 39 -2.21 13.31 15.50
C SER A 39 -2.88 12.09 14.84
N HIS A 40 -2.94 12.06 13.50
CA HIS A 40 -3.33 10.87 12.76
C HIS A 40 -2.31 9.74 12.90
N GLN A 41 -1.01 10.04 12.99
CA GLN A 41 0.05 9.03 13.12
C GLN A 41 -0.09 8.14 14.37
N LYS A 42 -0.57 8.66 15.51
CA LYS A 42 -0.81 7.84 16.72
C LYS A 42 -2.01 6.92 16.58
N LYS A 43 -3.09 7.38 15.93
CA LYS A 43 -4.35 6.63 15.76
C LYS A 43 -4.25 5.59 14.64
N THR A 44 -3.49 5.91 13.60
CA THR A 44 -3.25 5.06 12.42
C THR A 44 -2.16 4.00 12.60
N LEU A 45 -1.41 4.05 13.71
CA LEU A 45 -0.43 3.00 14.03
C LEU A 45 -1.10 1.63 14.20
N GLN A 46 -2.40 1.66 14.48
CA GLN A 46 -3.27 0.52 14.41
C GLN A 46 -3.75 0.38 12.96
N LEU A 47 -3.09 -0.50 12.20
CA LEU A 47 -3.63 -0.90 10.91
C LEU A 47 -5.01 -1.54 11.14
N PRO A 48 -6.03 -1.16 10.34
CA PRO A 48 -7.35 -1.75 10.50
C PRO A 48 -7.26 -3.28 10.33
N SER A 49 -7.96 -4.00 11.19
CA SER A 49 -8.03 -5.47 11.17
C SER A 49 -8.47 -5.96 9.80
N GLY A 50 -7.71 -6.89 9.21
CA GLY A 50 -7.96 -7.42 7.87
C GLY A 50 -7.17 -6.71 6.75
N THR A 51 -6.25 -5.80 7.08
CA THR A 51 -5.29 -5.27 6.09
C THR A 51 -4.27 -6.34 5.73
N GLN A 52 -4.13 -6.62 4.43
CA GLN A 52 -3.16 -7.59 3.91
C GLN A 52 -1.91 -6.91 3.32
N LEU A 53 -2.05 -5.65 2.91
CA LEU A 53 -0.99 -4.90 2.25
C LEU A 53 -0.92 -3.45 2.74
N VAL A 54 0.28 -2.95 2.96
CA VAL A 54 0.55 -1.54 3.30
C VAL A 54 1.43 -0.93 2.24
N ILE A 55 1.00 0.17 1.66
CA ILE A 55 1.75 0.90 0.63
C ILE A 55 2.25 2.20 1.26
N LEU A 56 3.55 2.30 1.47
CA LEU A 56 4.20 3.50 1.98
C LEU A 56 4.74 4.34 0.83
N LEU A 57 4.30 5.59 0.76
CA LEU A 57 4.77 6.59 -0.18
C LEU A 57 5.88 7.40 0.46
N THR A 58 7.12 7.06 0.12
CA THR A 58 8.32 7.62 0.75
C THR A 58 8.53 9.11 0.49
N ASP A 59 7.86 9.66 -0.52
CA ASP A 59 7.95 11.07 -0.93
C ASP A 59 7.30 12.03 0.08
N PHE A 60 6.29 11.55 0.81
CA PHE A 60 5.48 12.37 1.73
C PHE A 60 5.66 11.99 3.20
N LEU A 61 6.42 10.93 3.48
CA LEU A 61 6.63 10.39 4.82
C LEU A 61 8.04 10.71 5.29
N GLY A 62 8.16 11.35 6.46
CA GLY A 62 9.45 11.52 7.12
C GLY A 62 10.06 10.18 7.55
N HIS A 63 11.38 10.14 7.73
CA HIS A 63 12.13 8.94 8.13
C HIS A 63 11.55 8.25 9.38
N ASN A 64 11.14 9.02 10.38
CA ASN A 64 10.52 8.47 11.59
C ASN A 64 9.19 7.78 11.30
N VAL A 65 8.32 8.40 10.50
CA VAL A 65 7.00 7.83 10.15
C VAL A 65 7.17 6.51 9.41
N MET A 66 8.10 6.46 8.46
CA MET A 66 8.40 5.25 7.69
C MET A 66 8.87 4.10 8.58
N LYS A 67 9.74 4.39 9.57
CA LYS A 67 10.21 3.40 10.54
C LYS A 67 9.08 2.89 11.42
N THR A 68 8.23 3.79 11.93
CA THR A 68 7.12 3.42 12.81
C THR A 68 6.08 2.57 12.08
N PHE A 69 5.72 2.93 10.84
CA PHE A 69 4.79 2.15 10.03
C PHE A 69 5.35 0.80 9.60
N ARG A 70 6.63 0.73 9.16
CA ARG A 70 7.28 -0.56 8.89
C ARG A 70 7.24 -1.46 10.10
N ASN A 71 7.56 -0.94 11.29
CA ASN A 71 7.55 -1.70 12.52
C ASN A 71 6.14 -2.14 12.92
N ALA A 72 5.13 -1.27 12.78
CA ALA A 72 3.73 -1.59 13.06
C ALA A 72 3.20 -2.71 12.15
N ALA A 73 3.48 -2.62 10.86
CA ALA A 73 3.08 -3.65 9.90
C ALA A 73 3.85 -4.97 10.10
N GLN A 74 5.15 -4.91 10.43
CA GLN A 74 5.93 -6.09 10.81
C GLN A 74 5.36 -6.77 12.07
N ARG A 75 4.98 -5.99 13.09
CA ARG A 75 4.31 -6.51 14.30
C ARG A 75 2.96 -7.17 14.00
N GLY A 76 2.24 -6.68 13.00
CA GLY A 76 1.00 -7.29 12.51
C GLY A 76 1.18 -8.43 11.51
N GLY A 77 2.41 -8.75 11.09
CA GLY A 77 2.66 -9.73 10.03
C GLY A 77 2.14 -9.33 8.65
N ILE A 78 1.94 -8.03 8.41
CA ILE A 78 1.34 -7.48 7.18
C ILE A 78 2.44 -7.15 6.17
N ARG A 79 2.19 -7.39 4.89
CA ARG A 79 3.14 -7.06 3.82
C ARG A 79 3.27 -5.56 3.66
N VAL A 80 4.50 -5.07 3.64
CA VAL A 80 4.82 -3.66 3.44
C VAL A 80 5.51 -3.48 2.10
N VAL A 81 4.94 -2.60 1.28
CA VAL A 81 5.49 -2.16 0.01
C VAL A 81 5.82 -0.68 0.13
N ALA A 82 7.09 -0.32 -0.07
CA ALA A 82 7.52 1.07 -0.11
C ALA A 82 7.78 1.48 -1.56
N CYS A 83 7.11 2.52 -2.04
CA CYS A 83 7.29 3.04 -3.39
C CYS A 83 7.46 4.56 -3.37
N ARG A 84 8.19 5.08 -4.35
CA ARG A 84 8.21 6.53 -4.62
C ARG A 84 6.95 6.95 -5.36
N ARG A 85 6.80 8.26 -5.60
CA ARG A 85 5.74 8.88 -6.40
C ARG A 85 5.85 8.53 -7.89
N SER A 86 5.93 7.26 -8.23
CA SER A 86 5.92 6.75 -9.60
C SER A 86 5.08 5.50 -9.69
N VAL A 87 4.11 5.56 -10.60
CA VAL A 87 3.09 4.54 -10.81
C VAL A 87 3.72 3.24 -11.33
N CYS A 88 4.73 3.34 -12.22
CA CYS A 88 5.48 2.18 -12.70
C CYS A 88 6.23 1.45 -11.58
N SER A 89 6.85 2.21 -10.67
CA SER A 89 7.59 1.61 -9.54
C SER A 89 6.66 0.88 -8.58
N MET A 90 5.47 1.43 -8.36
CA MET A 90 4.42 0.75 -7.61
C MET A 90 3.96 -0.53 -8.30
N GLN A 91 3.71 -0.47 -9.60
CA GLN A 91 3.26 -1.62 -10.39
C GLN A 91 4.29 -2.75 -10.36
N GLN A 92 5.58 -2.44 -10.54
CA GLN A 92 6.66 -3.41 -10.38
C GLN A 92 6.74 -3.97 -8.96
N ALA A 93 6.61 -3.14 -7.93
CA ALA A 93 6.65 -3.62 -6.55
C ALA A 93 5.48 -4.56 -6.23
N LEU A 94 4.29 -4.30 -6.78
CA LEU A 94 3.14 -5.19 -6.70
C LEU A 94 3.43 -6.52 -7.42
N GLN A 95 3.91 -6.47 -8.67
CA GLN A 95 4.28 -7.66 -9.44
C GLN A 95 5.32 -8.52 -8.74
N GLN A 96 6.37 -7.88 -8.18
CA GLN A 96 7.45 -8.56 -7.46
C GLN A 96 6.96 -9.16 -6.13
N CYS A 97 5.87 -8.63 -5.56
CA CYS A 97 5.19 -9.20 -4.40
C CYS A 97 4.21 -10.34 -4.77
N GLY A 98 4.10 -10.70 -6.04
CA GLY A 98 3.19 -11.73 -6.55
C GLY A 98 1.75 -11.25 -6.75
N LEU A 99 1.51 -9.93 -6.67
CA LEU A 99 0.22 -9.32 -6.97
C LEU A 99 0.19 -8.98 -8.45
N CYS A 100 -0.04 -9.98 -9.29
CA CYS A 100 -0.19 -9.78 -10.72
C CYS A 100 -1.55 -9.12 -11.05
N PRO A 101 -1.59 -8.22 -12.05
CA PRO A 101 -2.86 -7.72 -12.55
C PRO A 101 -3.64 -8.89 -13.13
N ARG A 102 -4.97 -8.87 -13.00
CA ARG A 102 -5.85 -9.91 -13.53
C ARG A 102 -5.97 -9.79 -15.06
N ALA A 103 -4.85 -9.76 -15.77
CA ALA A 103 -4.79 -10.02 -17.19
C ALA A 103 -4.65 -11.53 -17.35
N GLY A 104 -5.59 -12.15 -18.07
CA GLY A 104 -5.66 -13.60 -18.23
C GLY A 104 -4.33 -14.21 -18.69
N SER A 105 -4.08 -15.43 -18.23
CA SER A 105 -3.18 -16.43 -18.82
C SER A 105 -1.99 -15.88 -19.62
N GLY A 106 -0.83 -15.79 -18.97
CA GLY A 106 0.41 -15.33 -19.59
C GLY A 106 1.61 -15.93 -18.89
N THR A 107 1.84 -17.20 -19.21
CA THR A 107 2.90 -18.12 -18.81
C THR A 107 4.32 -17.54 -19.06
N VAL A 108 5.18 -17.71 -18.05
CA VAL A 108 6.62 -18.09 -18.09
C VAL A 108 7.71 -17.24 -18.79
N HIS A 109 8.86 -17.27 -18.07
CA HIS A 109 10.26 -16.99 -18.42
C HIS A 109 10.75 -15.54 -18.37
#